data_AF-A0A1J7J981-F1
#
_entry.id   AF-A0A1J7J981-F1
#
_cell.length_a   1.000
_cell.length_b   1.000
_cell.length_c   1.000
_cell.angle_alpha   90.00
_cell.angle_beta   90.00
_cell.angle_gamma   90.00
#
_symmetry.space_group_name_H-M   'P 1'
#
loop_
_entity.id
_entity.type
_entity.pdbx_description
1 polymer ?
#
loop_
_entity_poly.entity_id
_entity_poly.type
_entity_poly.pdbx_seq_one_letter_code
_entity_poly.pdbx_strand_id
1 'polypeptide(L)'
;MADKRFYLAVGIQFMQQCSGINIVTYYAPTLYRETLGMSQERAMLLGCWTQTWYVLASLVTWYTIDRVGRRRLLVSMALGMSAVLVGEAASVGVGTPAAAVAAVAFVFLFEACFTWGWMACVWIYPPEILPLSIRAKGSGLAAAADFLGNYLVVQVTPVGIRKMGAWFYVVWAVLNLVNAAVVWLCYPETGGLTLEAVDSVFTRDEEEPGSTSDEGGFATGLRELQWSRVGVAAEMVRESRAARKRDAATESERGLLAADGTPGYGTAAGDV
;
A
#
# COMPACT_ATOMS: atom_id res chain seq x y z
N MET A 1 14.36 -8.68 -19.02
CA MET A 1 14.52 -9.28 -17.66
C MET A 1 14.40 -8.26 -16.53
N ALA A 2 14.99 -7.06 -16.65
CA ALA A 2 14.83 -5.94 -15.69
C ALA A 2 13.54 -5.12 -15.89
N ASP A 3 13.02 -5.13 -17.11
CA ASP A 3 12.03 -4.14 -17.57
C ASP A 3 10.67 -4.30 -16.87
N LYS A 4 10.17 -5.54 -16.72
CA LYS A 4 8.88 -5.82 -16.07
C LYS A 4 8.85 -5.38 -14.59
N ARG A 5 9.92 -5.67 -13.84
CA ARG A 5 10.07 -5.26 -12.42
C ARG A 5 10.23 -3.75 -12.30
N PHE A 6 10.94 -3.15 -13.24
CA PHE A 6 11.10 -1.70 -13.32
C PHE A 6 9.78 -0.98 -13.57
N TYR A 7 8.95 -1.44 -14.52
CA TYR A 7 7.63 -0.85 -14.76
C TYR A 7 6.70 -0.99 -13.55
N LEU A 8 6.75 -2.11 -12.83
CA LEU A 8 6.01 -2.28 -11.59
C LEU A 8 6.45 -1.28 -10.51
N ALA A 9 7.77 -1.10 -10.34
CA ALA A 9 8.36 -0.17 -9.39
C ALA A 9 7.96 1.28 -9.69
N VAL A 10 8.05 1.70 -10.95
CA VAL A 10 7.64 3.04 -11.40
C VAL A 10 6.12 3.22 -11.29
N GLY A 11 5.36 2.21 -11.73
CA GLY A 11 3.91 2.25 -11.74
C GLY A 11 3.30 2.41 -10.35
N ILE A 12 3.83 1.72 -9.33
CA ILE A 12 3.25 1.77 -7.98
C ILE A 12 3.45 3.13 -7.32
N GLN A 13 4.61 3.74 -7.56
CA GLN A 13 4.93 5.09 -7.11
C GLN A 13 4.05 6.13 -7.82
N PHE A 14 3.86 6.01 -9.13
CA PHE A 14 2.93 6.90 -9.84
C PHE A 14 1.47 6.72 -9.38
N MET A 15 1.03 5.47 -9.17
CA MET A 15 -0.31 5.17 -8.68
C MET A 15 -0.58 5.72 -7.27
N GLN A 16 0.46 5.86 -6.43
CA GLN A 16 0.33 6.53 -5.12
C GLN A 16 -0.26 7.93 -5.31
N GLN A 17 0.21 8.68 -6.30
CA GLN A 17 -0.27 10.04 -6.55
C GLN A 17 -1.64 10.04 -7.20
N CYS A 18 -1.94 9.03 -8.02
CA CYS A 18 -3.29 8.79 -8.53
C CYS A 18 -4.32 8.46 -7.44
N SER A 19 -3.93 8.25 -6.18
CA SER A 19 -4.87 8.13 -5.06
C SER A 19 -5.55 9.45 -4.71
N GLY A 20 -4.94 10.60 -5.05
CA GLY A 20 -5.43 11.92 -4.70
C GLY A 20 -4.91 12.48 -3.36
N ILE A 21 -3.95 11.83 -2.70
CA ILE A 21 -3.44 12.25 -1.38
C ILE A 21 -2.96 13.71 -1.32
N ASN A 22 -2.31 14.17 -2.39
CA ASN A 22 -1.78 15.53 -2.48
C ASN A 22 -2.88 16.61 -2.42
N ILE A 23 -4.12 16.27 -2.77
CA ILE A 23 -5.25 17.20 -2.65
C ILE A 23 -5.44 17.57 -1.18
N VAL A 24 -5.50 16.57 -0.30
CA VAL A 24 -5.64 16.79 1.14
C VAL A 24 -4.40 17.50 1.68
N THR A 25 -3.20 16.99 1.37
CA THR A 25 -1.95 17.52 1.92
C THR A 25 -1.71 19.00 1.60
N TYR A 26 -2.07 19.45 0.39
CA TYR A 26 -1.81 20.84 -0.01
C TYR A 26 -3.03 21.76 0.10
N TYR A 27 -4.24 21.22 0.00
CA TYR A 27 -5.45 22.02 -0.11
C TYR A 27 -6.43 21.85 1.05
N ALA A 28 -6.15 21.01 2.07
CA ALA A 28 -7.06 20.85 3.21
C ALA A 28 -7.53 22.18 3.84
N PRO A 29 -6.66 23.17 4.16
CA PRO A 29 -7.13 24.45 4.70
C PRO A 29 -8.05 25.21 3.73
N THR A 30 -7.71 25.23 2.44
CA THR A 30 -8.54 25.86 1.40
C THR A 30 -9.89 25.15 1.30
N LEU A 31 -9.89 23.82 1.32
CA LEU A 31 -11.08 22.99 1.26
C LEU A 31 -11.99 23.25 2.46
N TYR A 32 -11.44 23.32 3.66
CA TYR A 32 -12.20 23.63 4.88
C TYR A 32 -12.81 25.03 4.83
N ARG A 33 -12.08 26.01 4.31
CA ARG A 33 -12.60 27.37 4.14
C ARG A 33 -13.75 27.42 3.13
N GLU A 34 -13.58 26.80 1.97
CA GLU A 34 -14.55 26.85 0.87
C GLU A 34 -15.79 26.00 1.14
N THR A 35 -15.64 24.86 1.83
CA THR A 35 -16.73 23.92 2.09
C THR A 35 -17.48 24.22 3.39
N LEU A 36 -16.77 24.60 4.47
CA LEU A 36 -17.37 24.87 5.78
C LEU A 36 -17.62 26.36 6.05
N GLY A 37 -17.17 27.26 5.17
CA GLY A 37 -17.24 28.70 5.40
C GLY A 37 -16.42 29.15 6.62
N MET A 38 -15.39 28.38 7.01
CA MET A 38 -14.57 28.68 8.17
C MET A 38 -13.74 29.95 7.96
N SER A 39 -13.40 30.64 9.05
CA SER A 39 -12.37 31.69 8.99
C SER A 39 -11.01 31.06 8.65
N GLN A 40 -10.13 31.82 8.02
CA GLN A 40 -8.80 31.34 7.61
C GLN A 40 -8.01 30.75 8.79
N GLU A 41 -8.06 31.38 9.97
CA GLU A 41 -7.40 30.88 11.18
C GLU A 41 -7.90 29.49 11.60
N ARG A 42 -9.24 29.29 11.65
CA ARG A 42 -9.83 28.00 12.01
C ARG A 42 -9.52 26.91 10.98
N ALA A 43 -9.55 27.26 9.70
CA ALA A 43 -9.21 26.33 8.62
C ALA A 43 -7.75 25.88 8.67
N MET A 44 -6.82 26.81 8.97
CA MET A 44 -5.41 26.50 9.16
C MET A 44 -5.19 25.60 10.39
N LEU A 45 -5.85 25.91 11.51
CA LEU A 45 -5.77 25.10 12.73
C LEU A 45 -6.26 23.66 12.49
N LEU A 46 -7.38 23.49 11.77
CA LEU A 46 -7.88 22.18 11.39
C LEU A 46 -6.94 21.45 10.43
N GLY A 47 -6.26 22.18 9.53
CA GLY A 47 -5.18 21.65 8.70
C GLY A 47 -4.02 21.10 9.54
N CYS A 48 -3.58 21.81 10.58
CA CYS A 48 -2.57 21.30 11.51
C CYS A 48 -3.02 20.01 12.21
N TRP A 49 -4.29 19.94 12.61
CA TRP A 49 -4.86 18.73 13.21
C TRP A 49 -4.91 17.57 12.23
N THR A 50 -5.22 17.84 10.96
CA THR A 50 -5.20 16.85 9.86
C THR A 50 -3.79 16.26 9.72
N GLN A 51 -2.75 17.09 9.66
CA GLN A 51 -1.37 16.59 9.60
C GLN A 51 -0.92 15.88 10.88
N THR A 52 -1.44 16.28 12.05
CA THR A 52 -1.15 15.58 13.32
C THR A 52 -1.79 14.19 13.30
N TRP A 53 -3.02 14.09 12.81
CA TRP A 53 -3.71 12.83 12.61
C TRP A 53 -2.96 11.94 11.62
N TYR A 54 -2.44 12.48 10.52
CA TYR A 54 -1.61 11.75 9.57
C TYR A 54 -0.45 11.00 10.26
N VAL A 55 0.26 11.68 11.17
CA VAL A 55 1.36 11.09 11.95
C VAL A 55 0.84 9.98 12.87
N LEU A 56 -0.24 10.23 13.60
CA LEU A 56 -0.82 9.26 14.53
C LEU A 56 -1.33 8.01 13.81
N ALA A 57 -2.04 8.19 12.69
CA ALA A 57 -2.56 7.11 11.87
C ALA A 57 -1.42 6.25 11.28
N SER A 58 -0.30 6.87 10.91
CA SER A 58 0.88 6.17 10.39
C SER A 58 1.52 5.19 11.38
N LEU A 59 1.32 5.37 12.70
CA LEU A 59 1.83 4.44 13.71
C LEU A 59 1.18 3.05 13.61
N VAL A 60 -0.08 2.99 13.17
CA VAL A 60 -0.79 1.72 12.95
C VAL A 60 -0.16 0.91 11.82
N THR A 61 0.41 1.59 10.82
CA THR A 61 1.06 0.97 9.66
C THR A 61 2.20 0.02 10.06
N TRP A 62 2.93 0.35 11.13
CA TRP A 62 4.00 -0.52 11.65
C TRP A 62 3.46 -1.89 12.10
N TYR A 63 2.24 -1.93 12.63
CA TYR A 63 1.61 -3.18 13.06
C TYR A 63 1.02 -3.97 11.88
N THR A 64 0.46 -3.27 10.88
CA THR A 64 -0.31 -3.88 9.80
C THR A 64 0.57 -4.40 8.65
N ILE A 65 1.66 -3.71 8.32
CA ILE A 65 2.42 -3.92 7.07
C ILE A 65 2.99 -5.33 6.93
N ASP A 66 3.53 -5.90 8.01
CA ASP A 66 4.13 -7.24 7.98
C ASP A 66 3.12 -8.36 8.26
N ARG A 67 2.02 -8.06 8.97
CA ARG A 67 1.00 -9.07 9.30
C ARG A 67 0.06 -9.34 8.12
N VAL A 68 -0.44 -8.28 7.50
CA VAL A 68 -1.48 -8.36 6.47
C VAL A 68 -0.87 -8.71 5.11
N GLY A 69 0.33 -8.20 4.80
CA GLY A 69 0.97 -8.31 3.50
C GLY A 69 0.73 -7.08 2.62
N ARG A 70 1.64 -6.81 1.68
CA ARG A 70 1.67 -5.57 0.88
C ARG A 70 0.49 -5.52 -0.09
N ARG A 71 0.25 -6.61 -0.83
CA ARG A 71 -0.81 -6.67 -1.84
C ARG A 71 -2.19 -6.50 -1.22
N ARG A 72 -2.45 -7.23 -0.12
CA ARG A 72 -3.74 -7.16 0.58
C ARG A 72 -4.01 -5.78 1.15
N LEU A 73 -2.99 -5.09 1.68
CA LEU A 73 -3.13 -3.72 2.19
C LEU A 73 -3.37 -2.72 1.07
N LEU A 74 -2.61 -2.77 -0.01
CA LEU A 74 -2.78 -1.86 -1.14
C LEU A 74 -4.19 -1.96 -1.75
N VAL A 75 -4.70 -3.18 -1.97
CA VAL A 75 -6.04 -3.40 -2.50
C VAL A 75 -7.13 -2.97 -1.50
N SER A 76 -7.06 -3.44 -0.25
CA SER A 76 -8.12 -3.14 0.73
C SER A 76 -8.21 -1.65 1.05
N MET A 77 -7.07 -0.98 1.18
CA MET A 77 -7.02 0.46 1.46
C MET A 77 -7.37 1.30 0.23
N ALA A 78 -7.07 0.85 -1.00
CA ALA A 78 -7.55 1.51 -2.21
C ALA A 78 -9.07 1.48 -2.33
N LEU A 79 -9.69 0.33 -2.02
CA LEU A 79 -11.15 0.21 -1.96
C LEU A 79 -11.73 1.10 -0.84
N GLY A 80 -11.07 1.13 0.32
CA GLY A 80 -11.44 2.02 1.43
C GLY A 80 -11.40 3.49 1.03
N MET A 81 -10.29 3.95 0.44
CA MET A 81 -10.15 5.32 -0.07
C MET A 81 -11.20 5.66 -1.12
N SER A 82 -11.51 4.74 -2.05
CA SER A 82 -12.59 4.95 -3.01
C SER A 82 -13.94 5.14 -2.34
N ALA A 83 -14.29 4.32 -1.35
CA ALA A 83 -15.57 4.43 -0.66
C ALA A 83 -15.68 5.75 0.12
N VAL A 84 -14.59 6.14 0.78
CA VAL A 84 -14.48 7.39 1.53
C VAL A 84 -14.62 8.61 0.62
N LEU A 85 -13.94 8.62 -0.53
CA LEU A 85 -14.03 9.72 -1.50
C LEU A 85 -15.44 9.87 -2.10
N VAL A 86 -16.18 8.77 -2.27
CA VAL A 86 -17.60 8.83 -2.67
C VAL A 86 -18.46 9.43 -1.55
N GLY A 87 -18.21 9.05 -0.30
CA GLY A 87 -18.88 9.64 0.87
C GLY A 87 -18.59 11.13 1.02
N GLU A 88 -17.35 11.55 0.78
CA GLU A 88 -16.93 12.94 0.76
C GLU A 88 -17.64 13.71 -0.37
N ALA A 89 -17.65 13.18 -1.59
CA ALA A 89 -18.35 13.78 -2.73
C ALA A 89 -19.84 14.01 -2.44
N ALA A 90 -20.50 13.00 -1.87
CA ALA A 90 -21.92 13.09 -1.49
C ALA A 90 -22.15 14.17 -0.41
N SER A 91 -21.26 14.23 0.59
CA SER A 91 -21.34 15.21 1.68
C SER A 91 -21.17 16.64 1.18
N VAL A 92 -20.19 16.87 0.31
CA VAL A 92 -19.98 18.17 -0.33
C VAL A 92 -21.16 18.54 -1.23
N GLY A 93 -21.74 17.58 -1.94
CA GLY A 93 -22.90 17.79 -2.81
C GLY A 93 -24.18 18.21 -2.09
N VAL A 94 -24.37 17.77 -0.83
CA VAL A 94 -25.54 18.16 0.00
C VAL A 94 -25.44 19.60 0.50
N GLY A 95 -24.22 20.10 0.77
CA GLY A 95 -23.99 21.53 1.07
C GLY A 95 -24.60 22.04 2.39
N THR A 96 -24.98 21.17 3.32
CA THR A 96 -25.45 21.58 4.66
C THR A 96 -24.29 21.66 5.66
N PRO A 97 -24.40 22.45 6.75
CA PRO A 97 -23.36 22.52 7.78
C PRO A 97 -23.02 21.15 8.39
N ALA A 98 -24.02 20.28 8.57
CA ALA A 98 -23.82 18.91 9.05
C ALA A 98 -23.06 18.05 8.04
N ALA A 99 -23.38 18.17 6.74
CA ALA A 99 -22.68 17.46 5.69
C ALA A 99 -21.23 17.94 5.54
N ALA A 100 -20.96 19.23 5.77
CA ALA A 100 -19.61 19.75 5.75
C ALA A 100 -18.75 19.15 6.89
N VAL A 101 -19.31 18.96 8.09
CA VAL A 101 -18.61 18.23 9.18
C VAL A 101 -18.33 16.77 8.80
N ALA A 102 -19.29 16.11 8.14
CA ALA A 102 -19.10 14.76 7.64
C ALA A 102 -17.98 14.70 6.57
N ALA A 103 -17.90 15.68 5.67
CA ALA A 103 -16.82 15.78 4.68
C ALA A 103 -15.43 15.86 5.35
N VAL A 104 -15.29 16.66 6.42
CA VAL A 104 -14.04 16.67 7.22
C VAL A 104 -13.75 15.29 7.79
N ALA A 105 -14.73 14.62 8.40
CA ALA A 105 -14.51 13.27 8.93
C ALA A 105 -14.04 12.27 7.85
N PHE A 106 -14.57 12.38 6.62
CA PHE A 106 -14.10 11.58 5.50
C PHE A 106 -12.66 11.92 5.10
N VAL A 107 -12.22 13.18 5.13
CA VAL A 107 -10.80 13.55 4.90
C VAL A 107 -9.87 12.84 5.88
N PHE A 108 -10.20 12.84 7.17
CA PHE A 108 -9.39 12.14 8.19
C PHE A 108 -9.37 10.62 7.95
N LEU A 109 -10.51 10.04 7.57
CA LEU A 109 -10.60 8.61 7.27
C LEU A 109 -9.82 8.25 6.00
N PHE A 110 -9.82 9.13 5.00
CA PHE A 110 -9.06 8.95 3.76
C PHE A 110 -7.55 8.93 4.05
N GLU A 111 -7.05 9.87 4.87
CA GLU A 111 -5.64 9.86 5.30
C GLU A 111 -5.28 8.61 6.10
N ALA A 112 -6.20 8.14 6.95
CA ALA A 112 -6.00 6.90 7.70
C ALA A 112 -5.86 5.69 6.75
N CYS A 113 -6.77 5.54 5.79
CA CYS A 113 -6.67 4.47 4.78
C CYS A 113 -5.38 4.60 3.95
N PHE A 114 -5.00 5.81 3.54
CA PHE A 114 -3.77 6.04 2.79
C PHE A 114 -2.53 5.63 3.59
N THR A 115 -2.42 6.07 4.84
CA THR A 115 -1.26 5.79 5.70
C THR A 115 -1.13 4.31 6.02
N TRP A 116 -2.23 3.61 6.31
CA TRP A 116 -2.25 2.19 6.70
C TRP A 116 -1.83 1.22 5.60
N GLY A 117 -1.91 1.63 4.34
CA GLY A 117 -1.54 0.78 3.21
C GLY A 117 -0.57 1.46 2.27
N TRP A 118 -1.05 2.48 1.56
CA TRP A 118 -0.33 3.06 0.42
C TRP A 118 0.95 3.77 0.81
N MET A 119 0.97 4.55 1.89
CA MET A 119 2.14 5.32 2.28
C MET A 119 3.39 4.44 2.39
N ALA A 120 3.44 3.49 3.32
CA ALA A 120 4.64 2.67 3.49
C ALA A 120 4.84 1.65 2.35
N CYS A 121 3.77 1.02 1.85
CA CYS A 121 3.91 -0.09 0.90
C CYS A 121 4.56 0.34 -0.42
N VAL A 122 4.23 1.51 -0.98
CA VAL A 122 4.79 1.90 -2.28
C VAL A 122 6.27 2.29 -2.23
N TRP A 123 6.79 2.68 -1.05
CA TRP A 123 8.21 2.99 -0.87
C TRP A 123 9.04 1.75 -0.61
N ILE A 124 8.42 0.71 -0.03
CA ILE A 124 9.07 -0.57 0.28
C ILE A 124 9.01 -1.53 -0.91
N TYR A 125 7.98 -1.46 -1.75
CA TYR A 125 7.78 -2.42 -2.83
C TYR A 125 8.87 -2.35 -3.93
N PRO A 126 9.29 -1.17 -4.45
CA PRO A 126 10.36 -1.08 -5.44
C PRO A 126 11.68 -1.76 -5.02
N PRO A 127 12.24 -1.51 -3.81
CA PRO A 127 13.45 -2.21 -3.40
C PRO A 127 13.25 -3.71 -3.14
N GLU A 128 12.03 -4.17 -2.83
CA GLU A 128 11.73 -5.60 -2.66
C GLU A 128 11.76 -6.35 -4.01
N ILE A 129 11.26 -5.77 -5.10
CA ILE A 129 11.15 -6.45 -6.40
C ILE A 129 12.36 -6.22 -7.33
N LEU A 130 13.10 -5.12 -7.14
CA LEU A 130 14.23 -4.78 -8.00
C LEU A 130 15.47 -5.59 -7.61
N PRO A 131 16.16 -6.18 -8.61
CA PRO A 131 17.38 -6.94 -8.36
C PRO A 131 18.49 -6.02 -7.83
N LEU A 132 19.35 -6.57 -6.98
CA LEU A 132 20.38 -5.83 -6.24
C LEU A 132 21.24 -4.90 -7.11
N SER A 133 21.58 -5.34 -8.33
CA SER A 133 22.47 -4.62 -9.25
C SER A 133 21.91 -3.29 -9.76
N ILE A 134 20.59 -3.16 -9.90
CA ILE A 134 19.93 -1.96 -10.43
C ILE A 134 19.01 -1.27 -9.42
N ARG A 135 18.86 -1.84 -8.23
CA ARG A 135 17.90 -1.39 -7.21
C ARG A 135 17.97 0.10 -6.92
N ALA A 136 19.17 0.64 -6.68
CA ALA A 136 19.31 2.06 -6.39
C ALA A 136 18.83 2.96 -7.53
N LYS A 137 19.21 2.62 -8.78
CA LYS A 137 18.81 3.39 -9.98
C LYS A 137 17.32 3.26 -10.26
N GLY A 138 16.78 2.04 -10.17
CA GLY A 138 15.37 1.76 -10.39
C GLY A 138 14.47 2.42 -9.34
N SER A 139 14.82 2.34 -8.06
CA SER A 139 14.10 3.01 -6.97
C SER A 139 14.18 4.53 -7.10
N GLY A 140 15.33 5.08 -7.51
CA GLY A 140 15.47 6.53 -7.77
C GLY A 140 14.54 7.02 -8.89
N LEU A 141 14.44 6.26 -9.98
CA LEU A 141 13.55 6.61 -11.09
C LEU A 141 12.07 6.38 -10.74
N ALA A 142 11.76 5.39 -9.92
CA ALA A 142 10.44 5.19 -9.36
C ALA A 142 10.03 6.37 -8.45
N ALA A 143 10.94 6.86 -7.60
CA ALA A 143 10.71 8.07 -6.81
C ALA A 143 10.54 9.32 -7.69
N ALA A 144 11.30 9.44 -8.79
CA ALA A 144 11.10 10.54 -9.74
C ALA A 144 9.70 10.50 -10.38
N ALA A 145 9.16 9.31 -10.64
CA ALA A 145 7.78 9.16 -11.13
C ALA A 145 6.73 9.54 -10.08
N ASP A 146 6.98 9.26 -8.80
CA ASP A 146 6.14 9.76 -7.69
C ASP A 146 6.12 11.30 -7.68
N PHE A 147 7.28 11.95 -7.71
CA PHE A 147 7.33 13.42 -7.70
C PHE A 147 6.72 14.04 -8.97
N LEU A 148 6.85 13.39 -10.12
CA LEU A 148 6.18 13.81 -11.34
C LEU A 148 4.65 13.68 -11.21
N GLY A 149 4.18 12.55 -10.67
CA GLY A 149 2.76 12.34 -10.36
C GLY A 149 2.24 13.42 -9.40
N ASN A 150 3.02 13.76 -8.36
CA ASN A 150 2.69 14.83 -7.43
C ASN A 150 2.44 16.15 -8.16
N TYR A 151 3.43 16.56 -8.96
CA TYR A 151 3.35 17.79 -9.74
C TYR A 151 2.08 17.83 -10.60
N LEU A 152 1.77 16.75 -11.32
CA LEU A 152 0.57 16.67 -12.16
C LEU A 152 -0.72 16.81 -11.35
N VAL A 153 -0.83 16.11 -10.22
CA VAL A 153 -2.02 16.18 -9.35
C VAL A 153 -2.19 17.59 -8.79
N VAL A 154 -1.12 18.21 -8.31
CA VAL A 154 -1.17 19.58 -7.76
C VAL A 154 -1.56 20.59 -8.83
N GLN A 155 -1.06 20.46 -10.07
CA GLN A 155 -1.46 21.36 -11.17
C GLN A 155 -2.92 21.18 -11.58
N VAL A 156 -3.41 19.94 -11.65
CA VAL A 156 -4.79 19.67 -12.11
C VAL A 156 -5.84 20.01 -11.05
N THR A 157 -5.49 19.91 -9.76
CA THR A 157 -6.43 20.00 -8.63
C THR A 157 -7.20 21.32 -8.58
N PRO A 158 -6.58 22.52 -8.64
CA PRO A 158 -7.31 23.78 -8.61
C PRO A 158 -8.28 23.93 -9.79
N VAL A 159 -7.89 23.46 -10.98
CA VAL A 159 -8.73 23.52 -12.18
C VAL A 159 -9.90 22.54 -12.06
N GLY A 160 -9.63 21.33 -11.55
CA GLY A 160 -10.61 20.28 -11.32
C GLY A 160 -11.69 20.70 -10.33
N ILE A 161 -11.29 21.21 -9.15
CA ILE A 161 -12.22 21.69 -8.13
C ILE A 161 -13.10 22.82 -8.68
N ARG A 162 -12.53 23.81 -9.38
CA ARG A 162 -13.31 24.95 -9.92
C ARG A 162 -14.32 24.54 -11.00
N LYS A 163 -13.99 23.55 -11.84
CA LYS A 163 -14.85 23.14 -12.96
C LYS A 163 -15.86 22.05 -12.58
N MET A 164 -15.46 21.12 -11.73
CA MET A 164 -16.24 19.90 -11.44
C MET A 164 -16.83 19.88 -10.02
N GLY A 165 -16.33 20.72 -9.10
CA GLY A 165 -16.79 20.74 -7.71
C GLY A 165 -16.71 19.36 -7.06
N ALA A 166 -17.82 18.90 -6.50
CA ALA A 166 -17.93 17.60 -5.84
C ALA A 166 -17.64 16.40 -6.76
N TRP A 167 -17.86 16.52 -8.07
CA TRP A 167 -17.57 15.44 -9.02
C TRP A 167 -16.07 15.16 -9.17
N PHE A 168 -15.22 16.11 -8.77
CA PHE A 168 -13.77 15.91 -8.80
C PHE A 168 -13.34 14.76 -7.87
N TYR A 169 -13.93 14.63 -6.68
CA TYR A 169 -13.65 13.53 -5.75
C TYR A 169 -14.01 12.15 -6.33
N VAL A 170 -15.08 12.07 -7.13
CA VAL A 170 -15.50 10.84 -7.79
C VAL A 170 -14.47 10.36 -8.81
N VAL A 171 -13.80 11.28 -9.52
CA VAL A 171 -12.70 10.93 -10.44
C VAL A 171 -11.59 10.20 -9.68
N TRP A 172 -11.17 10.73 -8.52
CA TRP A 172 -10.17 10.09 -7.68
C TRP A 172 -10.65 8.77 -7.07
N ALA A 173 -11.94 8.66 -6.74
CA ALA A 173 -12.52 7.40 -6.29
C ALA A 173 -12.39 6.32 -7.37
N VAL A 174 -12.74 6.64 -8.62
CA VAL A 174 -12.59 5.71 -9.76
C VAL A 174 -11.12 5.36 -10.00
N LEU A 175 -10.20 6.33 -9.93
CA LEU A 175 -8.77 6.05 -10.04
C LEU A 175 -8.28 5.10 -8.94
N ASN A 176 -8.77 5.24 -7.70
CA ASN A 176 -8.47 4.30 -6.63
C ASN A 176 -9.02 2.88 -6.90
N LEU A 177 -10.19 2.74 -7.53
CA LEU A 177 -10.68 1.43 -7.96
C LEU A 177 -9.82 0.82 -9.07
N VAL A 178 -9.40 1.62 -10.04
CA VAL A 178 -8.48 1.18 -11.10
C VAL A 178 -7.14 0.76 -10.49
N ASN A 179 -6.59 1.55 -9.57
CA ASN A 179 -5.39 1.20 -8.81
C ASN A 179 -5.57 -0.13 -8.06
N ALA A 180 -6.70 -0.33 -7.38
CA ALA A 180 -7.00 -1.59 -6.70
C ALA A 180 -7.02 -2.78 -7.69
N ALA A 181 -7.64 -2.61 -8.86
CA ALA A 181 -7.69 -3.63 -9.89
C ALA A 181 -6.30 -3.94 -10.47
N VAL A 182 -5.50 -2.91 -10.77
CA VAL A 182 -4.13 -3.06 -11.29
C VAL A 182 -3.23 -3.76 -10.26
N VAL A 183 -3.30 -3.36 -8.98
CA VAL A 183 -2.56 -4.04 -7.91
C VAL A 183 -3.03 -5.48 -7.76
N TRP A 184 -4.33 -5.73 -7.85
CA TRP A 184 -4.86 -7.08 -7.75
C TRP A 184 -4.40 -7.97 -8.92
N LEU A 185 -4.31 -7.46 -10.14
CA LEU A 185 -3.94 -8.22 -11.33
C LEU A 185 -2.43 -8.40 -11.49
N CYS A 186 -1.64 -7.34 -11.27
CA CYS A 186 -0.24 -7.29 -11.73
C CYS A 186 0.80 -7.43 -10.60
N TYR A 187 0.45 -7.11 -9.36
CA TYR A 187 1.43 -6.97 -8.28
C TYR A 187 1.52 -8.26 -7.43
N PRO A 188 2.64 -9.02 -7.49
CA PRO A 188 2.85 -10.18 -6.64
C PRO A 188 3.00 -9.80 -5.15
N GLU A 189 2.62 -10.71 -4.26
CA GLU A 189 2.82 -10.51 -2.82
C GLU A 189 4.29 -10.76 -2.45
N THR A 190 4.90 -9.81 -1.76
CA THR A 190 6.30 -9.87 -1.31
C THR A 190 6.42 -10.10 0.20
N GLY A 191 5.33 -9.93 0.95
CA GLY A 191 5.34 -9.99 2.40
C GLY A 191 5.77 -11.34 2.97
N GLY A 192 6.86 -11.36 3.73
CA GLY A 192 7.37 -12.55 4.42
C GLY A 192 8.28 -13.44 3.56
N LEU A 193 8.64 -13.01 2.34
CA LEU A 193 9.68 -13.63 1.53
C LEU A 193 11.04 -12.97 1.80
N THR A 194 12.12 -13.72 1.60
CA THR A 194 13.47 -13.11 1.49
C THR A 194 13.63 -12.48 0.12
N LEU A 195 14.60 -11.58 -0.03
CA LEU A 195 14.81 -10.88 -1.32
C LEU A 195 15.19 -11.86 -2.44
N GLU A 196 15.93 -12.92 -2.11
CA GLU A 196 16.30 -14.00 -3.03
C GLU A 196 15.09 -14.84 -3.44
N ALA A 197 14.17 -15.09 -2.50
CA ALA A 197 12.92 -15.78 -2.81
C ALA A 197 12.03 -14.92 -3.71
N VAL A 198 11.98 -13.59 -3.50
CA VAL A 198 11.28 -12.67 -4.41
C VAL A 198 11.92 -12.71 -5.80
N ASP A 199 13.25 -12.77 -5.90
CA ASP A 199 13.91 -12.90 -7.21
C ASP A 199 13.42 -14.14 -7.98
N SER A 200 13.24 -15.28 -7.29
CA SER A 200 12.77 -16.52 -7.90
C SER A 200 11.32 -16.46 -8.44
N VAL A 201 10.47 -15.59 -7.87
CA VAL A 201 9.09 -15.35 -8.38
C VAL A 201 9.14 -14.83 -9.81
N PHE A 202 10.21 -14.10 -10.17
CA PHE A 202 10.32 -13.47 -11.48
C PHE A 202 11.17 -14.25 -12.49
N THR A 203 11.88 -15.31 -12.08
CA THR A 203 12.75 -16.16 -12.93
C THR A 203 12.17 -17.54 -13.27
N ARG A 204 11.18 -18.04 -12.51
CA ARG A 204 10.62 -19.42 -12.66
C ARG A 204 10.03 -19.79 -14.03
N ASP A 205 9.58 -18.83 -14.83
CA ASP A 205 9.01 -19.09 -16.17
C ASP A 205 10.07 -19.18 -17.28
N GLU A 206 11.37 -19.06 -16.96
CA GLU A 206 12.45 -19.15 -17.96
C GLU A 206 12.87 -20.61 -18.24
N GLU A 207 12.44 -21.57 -17.43
CA GLU A 207 12.80 -22.99 -17.55
C GLU A 207 11.78 -23.84 -18.34
N GLU A 208 10.61 -23.32 -18.74
CA GLU A 208 9.74 -24.03 -19.71
C GLU A 208 10.23 -23.76 -21.14
N PRO A 209 10.83 -24.74 -21.84
CA PRO A 209 11.31 -24.55 -23.19
C PRO A 209 10.14 -24.78 -24.15
N GLY A 210 9.41 -23.71 -24.50
CA GLY A 210 8.51 -23.75 -25.65
C GLY A 210 7.26 -22.87 -25.58
N SER A 211 7.41 -21.57 -25.80
CA SER A 211 6.33 -20.78 -26.41
C SER A 211 6.89 -19.59 -27.19
N THR A 212 7.54 -19.90 -28.32
CA THR A 212 7.58 -19.00 -29.45
C THR A 212 6.17 -18.89 -30.03
N SER A 213 5.52 -17.73 -29.88
CA SER A 213 4.44 -17.34 -30.80
C SER A 213 4.42 -15.83 -30.95
N ASP A 214 5.14 -15.36 -31.96
CA ASP A 214 4.81 -14.15 -32.71
C ASP A 214 3.36 -14.27 -33.21
N GLU A 215 2.44 -13.46 -32.65
CA GLU A 215 1.23 -12.94 -33.31
C GLU A 215 0.40 -12.07 -32.32
N GLY A 216 0.15 -10.79 -32.67
CA GLY A 216 -0.91 -9.95 -32.06
C GLY A 216 -0.60 -9.25 -30.71
N GLY A 217 0.40 -8.36 -30.69
CA GLY A 217 1.09 -7.77 -29.52
C GLY A 217 0.35 -6.87 -28.52
N PHE A 218 -0.96 -7.01 -28.29
CA PHE A 218 -1.62 -6.32 -27.15
C PHE A 218 -2.55 -7.24 -26.35
N ALA A 219 -3.32 -8.09 -27.02
CA ALA A 219 -4.28 -9.00 -26.36
C ALA A 219 -3.61 -10.21 -25.69
N THR A 220 -2.55 -10.76 -26.28
CA THR A 220 -1.76 -11.86 -25.68
C THR A 220 -0.88 -11.36 -24.53
N GLY A 221 -0.36 -10.13 -24.64
CA GLY A 221 0.44 -9.48 -23.59
C GLY A 221 -0.33 -9.16 -22.31
N LEU A 222 -1.66 -8.98 -22.41
CA LEU A 222 -2.56 -8.85 -21.26
C LEU A 222 -2.93 -10.21 -20.62
N ARG A 223 -2.70 -11.33 -21.30
CA ARG A 223 -3.00 -12.68 -20.81
C ARG A 223 -1.80 -13.33 -20.12
N GLU A 224 -0.58 -12.95 -20.52
CA GLU A 224 0.67 -13.15 -19.74
C GLU A 224 0.92 -12.08 -18.67
N LEU A 225 -0.07 -11.23 -18.39
CA LEU A 225 0.06 -10.05 -17.54
C LEU A 225 0.21 -10.42 -16.07
N GLN A 226 1.40 -10.87 -15.68
CA GLN A 226 1.88 -11.12 -14.31
C GLN A 226 0.98 -11.96 -13.38
N TRP A 227 -0.17 -12.44 -13.85
CA TRP A 227 -1.15 -13.18 -13.09
C TRP A 227 -0.60 -14.53 -12.62
N SER A 228 0.22 -15.17 -13.45
CA SER A 228 1.01 -16.36 -13.06
C SER A 228 1.91 -16.04 -11.87
N ARG A 229 2.64 -14.93 -11.93
CA ARG A 229 3.57 -14.47 -10.87
C ARG A 229 2.83 -14.13 -9.58
N VAL A 230 1.63 -13.57 -9.67
CA VAL A 230 0.77 -13.33 -8.52
C VAL A 230 0.36 -14.64 -7.84
N GLY A 231 0.02 -15.66 -8.62
CA GLY A 231 -0.27 -17.01 -8.12
C GLY A 231 0.94 -17.66 -7.45
N VAL A 232 2.08 -17.69 -8.15
CA VAL A 232 3.35 -18.25 -7.65
C VAL A 232 3.80 -17.54 -6.36
N ALA A 233 3.76 -16.21 -6.32
CA ALA A 233 4.10 -15.44 -5.13
C ALA A 233 3.16 -15.77 -3.96
N ALA A 234 1.86 -15.90 -4.22
CA ALA A 234 0.89 -16.25 -3.18
C ALA A 234 1.14 -17.64 -2.59
N GLU A 235 1.53 -18.61 -3.41
CA GLU A 235 1.91 -19.95 -2.97
C GLU A 235 3.20 -19.93 -2.13
N MET A 236 4.25 -19.28 -2.63
CA MET A 236 5.52 -19.13 -1.90
C MET A 236 5.35 -18.43 -0.54
N VAL A 237 4.48 -17.42 -0.47
CA VAL A 237 4.16 -16.74 0.80
C VAL A 237 3.42 -17.67 1.76
N ARG A 238 2.49 -18.50 1.27
CA ARG A 238 1.78 -19.49 2.10
C ARG A 238 2.74 -20.52 2.65
N GLU A 239 3.66 -21.02 1.82
CA GLU A 239 4.69 -21.98 2.23
C GLU A 239 5.66 -21.39 3.25
N SER A 240 6.16 -20.16 3.02
CA SER A 240 7.04 -19.45 3.96
C SER A 240 6.36 -19.22 5.31
N ARG A 241 5.09 -18.80 5.32
CA ARG A 241 4.31 -18.63 6.56
C ARG A 241 4.08 -19.96 7.28
N ALA A 242 3.81 -21.04 6.56
CA ALA A 242 3.64 -22.37 7.14
C ALA A 242 4.94 -22.90 7.75
N ALA A 243 6.08 -22.69 7.08
CA ALA A 243 7.41 -23.04 7.58
C ALA A 243 7.73 -22.32 8.89
N ARG A 244 7.59 -20.98 8.92
CA ARG A 244 7.82 -20.18 10.13
C ARG A 244 6.94 -20.63 11.31
N LYS A 245 5.69 -21.03 11.04
CA LYS A 245 4.79 -21.55 12.09
C LYS A 245 5.25 -22.89 12.64
N ARG A 246 5.78 -23.78 11.79
CA ARG A 246 6.38 -25.06 12.21
C ARG A 246 7.65 -24.84 13.04
N ASP A 247 8.51 -23.92 12.61
CA ASP A 247 9.74 -23.60 13.32
C ASP A 247 9.45 -23.01 14.71
N ALA A 248 8.50 -22.07 14.80
CA ALA A 248 8.06 -21.49 16.07
C ALA A 248 7.42 -22.53 17.01
N ALA A 249 6.67 -23.49 16.48
CA ALA A 249 6.11 -24.59 17.27
C ALA A 249 7.22 -25.52 17.82
N THR A 250 8.20 -25.84 16.98
CA THR A 250 9.35 -26.68 17.35
C THR A 250 10.22 -25.99 18.41
N GLU A 251 10.42 -24.68 18.29
CA GLU A 251 11.18 -23.89 19.27
C GLU A 251 10.43 -23.76 20.60
N SER A 252 9.10 -23.59 20.57
CA SER A 252 8.25 -23.62 21.77
C SER A 252 8.30 -24.98 22.47
N GLU A 253 8.31 -26.08 21.71
CA GLU A 253 8.40 -27.45 22.25
C GLU A 253 9.79 -27.71 22.85
N ARG A 254 10.87 -27.29 22.18
CA ARG A 254 12.23 -27.34 22.72
C ARG A 254 12.38 -26.49 23.99
N GLY A 255 11.74 -25.32 24.04
CA GLY A 255 11.71 -24.47 25.23
C GLY A 255 10.99 -25.12 26.41
N LEU A 256 9.86 -25.81 26.16
CA LEU A 256 9.15 -26.58 27.19
C LEU A 256 9.99 -27.76 27.71
N LEU A 257 10.61 -28.53 26.81
CA LEU A 257 11.45 -29.67 27.19
C LEU A 257 12.69 -29.23 27.99
N ALA A 258 13.26 -28.06 27.68
CA ALA A 258 14.36 -27.48 28.45
C ALA A 258 13.91 -27.00 29.85
N ALA A 259 12.65 -26.58 30.01
CA ALA A 259 12.09 -26.16 31.29
C ALA A 259 11.72 -27.35 32.21
N ASP A 260 11.25 -28.45 31.62
CA ASP A 260 10.88 -29.69 32.34
C ASP A 260 12.11 -30.54 32.74
N GLY A 261 13.28 -30.25 32.16
CA GLY A 261 14.55 -30.92 32.45
C GLY A 261 15.36 -30.34 33.62
N THR A 262 14.77 -29.51 34.50
CA THR A 262 15.48 -29.06 35.70
C THR A 262 15.65 -30.23 36.68
N PRO A 263 16.88 -30.65 37.04
CA PRO A 263 17.07 -31.71 38.02
C PRO A 263 16.54 -31.21 39.36
N GLY A 264 15.54 -31.90 39.92
CA GLY A 264 15.13 -31.70 41.29
C GLY A 264 16.37 -31.78 42.19
N TYR A 265 16.66 -30.71 42.91
CA TYR A 265 17.66 -30.70 43.96
C TYR A 265 17.25 -31.77 45.00
N GLY A 266 17.85 -32.95 44.86
CA GLY A 266 17.79 -33.99 45.86
C GLY A 266 18.41 -33.43 47.14
N THR A 267 17.59 -33.31 48.16
CA THR A 267 18.00 -33.13 49.54
C THR A 267 18.97 -34.24 49.94
N ALA A 268 20.27 -33.95 49.89
CA ALA A 268 21.27 -34.75 50.58
C ALA A 268 21.34 -34.29 52.04
N ALA A 269 20.49 -34.91 52.86
CA ALA A 269 20.74 -35.08 54.28
C ALA A 269 21.67 -36.29 54.46
N GLY A 270 22.65 -36.21 55.38
CA GLY A 270 23.35 -37.38 55.91
C GLY A 270 24.88 -37.27 55.98
N ASP A 271 25.35 -37.06 57.21
CA ASP A 271 26.50 -37.73 57.87
C ASP A 271 27.91 -37.65 57.24
N VAL A 272 28.81 -36.85 57.83
CA VAL A 272 29.85 -37.21 58.84
C VAL A 272 30.68 -35.96 59.16
#